data_AF-A0A8J3WFD1-F1
#
_entry.id   AF-A0A8J3WFD1-F1
#
_cell.length_a   1.000
_cell.length_b   1.000
_cell.length_c   1.000
_cell.angle_alpha   90.00
_cell.angle_beta   90.00
_cell.angle_gamma   90.00
#
_symmetry.space_group_name_H-M   'P 1'
#
loop_
_entity.id
_entity.type
_entity.pdbx_description
1 polymer ?
#
loop_
_entity_poly.entity_id
_entity_poly.type
_entity_poly.pdbx_seq_one_letter_code
_entity_poly.pdbx_strand_id
1 'polypeptide(L)'
;MTLTTQVVTKIGGRVTPTAVLQVHPLDLGGVRVQISVHDQSAWVVSHRLLRELRLVGWDVVPDGGDLLVLGWSAANLTYRLNTLRVAVGGLSDCVRTVAAAQAAAESYLAALPHAAQDELVTAVRTQLETEHLRWPVRARELAGLERTSAKPLLAALLERSRELEDQVLALCRKHLEAAETSIRAVWADHVEDAPAPDLRYTAMGVPAPRSPMQPIGRAS
;
A
#
# COMPACT_ATOMS: atom_id res chain seq x y z
N MET A 1 -14.00 20.62 -0.79
CA MET A 1 -14.10 19.22 -0.32
C MET A 1 -13.41 19.13 1.04
N THR A 2 -14.09 18.66 2.08
CA THR A 2 -13.50 18.59 3.44
C THR A 2 -12.46 17.47 3.52
N LEU A 3 -11.52 17.55 4.47
CA LEU A 3 -10.53 16.49 4.70
C LEU A 3 -11.20 15.14 5.00
N THR A 4 -12.32 15.14 5.73
CA THR A 4 -13.13 13.94 5.98
C THR A 4 -13.63 13.31 4.68
N THR A 5 -14.15 14.10 3.74
CA THR A 5 -14.57 13.60 2.42
C THR A 5 -13.40 12.95 1.69
N GLN A 6 -12.22 13.58 1.67
CA GLN A 6 -11.02 13.02 1.02
C GLN A 6 -10.61 11.67 1.62
N VAL A 7 -10.59 11.55 2.95
CA VAL A 7 -10.21 10.32 3.64
C VAL A 7 -11.23 9.21 3.38
N VAL A 8 -12.53 9.52 3.45
CA VAL A 8 -13.59 8.55 3.16
C VAL A 8 -13.51 8.07 1.71
N THR A 9 -13.26 8.96 0.76
CA THR A 9 -13.04 8.60 -0.65
C THR A 9 -11.81 7.70 -0.84
N LYS A 10 -10.68 8.00 -0.19
CA LYS A 10 -9.47 7.17 -0.25
C LYS A 10 -9.71 5.75 0.27
N ILE A 11 -10.30 5.65 1.47
CA ILE A 11 -10.64 4.36 2.10
C ILE A 11 -11.61 3.60 1.19
N GLY A 12 -12.64 4.29 0.70
CA GLY A 12 -13.63 3.76 -0.22
C GLY A 12 -13.01 3.16 -1.49
N GLY A 13 -12.12 3.91 -2.16
CA GLY A 13 -11.43 3.44 -3.36
C GLY A 13 -10.59 2.18 -3.12
N ARG A 14 -9.94 2.05 -1.95
CA ARG A 14 -9.19 0.85 -1.60
C ARG A 14 -10.09 -0.35 -1.31
N VAL A 15 -11.15 -0.16 -0.54
CA VAL A 15 -11.92 -1.27 0.05
C VAL A 15 -13.01 -1.78 -0.88
N THR A 16 -13.46 -0.91 -1.79
CA THR A 16 -14.53 -1.17 -2.74
C THR A 16 -14.16 -0.60 -4.13
N PRO A 17 -13.11 -1.12 -4.78
CA PRO A 17 -12.59 -0.54 -6.03
C PRO A 17 -13.58 -0.62 -7.22
N THR A 18 -14.55 -1.52 -7.15
CA THR A 18 -15.58 -1.71 -8.19
C THR A 18 -16.89 -0.96 -7.89
N ALA A 19 -16.97 -0.23 -6.77
CA ALA A 19 -18.15 0.52 -6.39
C ALA A 19 -17.99 2.00 -6.75
N VAL A 20 -19.08 2.62 -7.18
CA VAL A 20 -19.15 4.07 -7.34
C VAL A 20 -19.58 4.67 -6.01
N LEU A 21 -18.73 5.51 -5.43
CA LEU A 21 -18.97 6.17 -4.15
C LEU A 21 -19.20 7.66 -4.36
N GLN A 22 -20.33 8.16 -3.87
CA GLN A 22 -20.59 9.59 -3.80
C GLN A 22 -20.56 10.02 -2.33
N VAL A 23 -19.66 10.94 -1.99
CA VAL A 23 -19.43 11.39 -0.62
C VAL A 23 -19.86 12.84 -0.49
N HIS A 24 -20.92 13.09 0.27
CA HIS A 24 -21.53 14.40 0.44
C HIS A 24 -21.32 14.90 1.87
N PRO A 25 -20.86 16.14 2.08
CA PRO A 25 -20.81 16.72 3.43
C PRO A 25 -22.22 16.89 4.00
N LEU A 26 -22.34 16.78 5.32
CA LEU A 26 -23.59 17.07 6.03
C LEU A 26 -23.54 18.47 6.66
N ASP A 27 -24.68 19.15 6.71
CA ASP A 27 -24.78 20.54 7.19
C ASP A 27 -24.32 20.74 8.64
N LEU A 28 -24.54 19.74 9.48
CA LEU A 28 -24.16 19.74 10.91
C LEU A 28 -22.81 19.05 11.18
N GLY A 29 -22.04 18.79 10.12
CA GLY A 29 -20.77 18.06 10.19
C GLY A 29 -20.91 16.57 9.93
N GLY A 30 -19.81 15.96 9.49
CA GLY A 30 -19.78 14.58 9.01
C GLY A 30 -19.99 14.47 7.49
N VAL A 31 -20.15 13.24 7.01
CA VAL A 31 -20.40 12.96 5.59
C VAL A 31 -21.41 11.83 5.41
N ARG A 32 -22.22 11.91 4.35
CA ARG A 32 -23.03 10.82 3.82
C ARG A 32 -22.28 10.16 2.67
N VAL A 33 -22.27 8.84 2.65
CA VAL A 33 -21.68 8.02 1.59
C VAL A 33 -22.78 7.23 0.91
N GLN A 34 -23.05 7.58 -0.33
CA GLN A 34 -23.94 6.85 -1.21
C GLN A 34 -23.13 5.81 -1.99
N ILE A 35 -23.63 4.58 -2.02
CA ILE A 35 -22.93 3.43 -2.56
C ILE A 35 -23.74 2.89 -3.74
N SER A 36 -23.16 2.94 -4.94
CA SER A 36 -23.74 2.35 -6.14
C SER A 36 -22.84 1.23 -6.64
N VAL A 37 -23.44 0.07 -6.92
CA VAL A 37 -22.75 -1.16 -7.35
C VAL A 37 -23.42 -1.72 -8.58
N HIS A 38 -22.66 -2.33 -9.49
CA HIS A 38 -23.20 -2.96 -10.70
C HIS A 38 -23.12 -4.50 -10.60
N ASP A 39 -21.98 -5.03 -10.18
CA ASP A 39 -21.71 -6.48 -10.21
C ASP A 39 -21.52 -7.14 -8.82
N GLN A 40 -21.63 -6.37 -7.74
CA GLN A 40 -21.47 -6.88 -6.37
C GLN A 40 -22.72 -6.60 -5.53
N SER A 41 -22.96 -7.42 -4.51
CA SER A 41 -24.00 -7.15 -3.52
C SER A 41 -23.69 -5.85 -2.78
N ALA A 42 -24.60 -4.87 -2.86
CA ALA A 42 -24.50 -3.60 -2.15
C ALA A 42 -24.26 -3.81 -0.65
N TRP A 43 -24.87 -4.85 -0.08
CA TRP A 43 -24.68 -5.23 1.32
C TRP A 43 -23.22 -5.55 1.65
N VAL A 44 -22.51 -6.30 0.80
CA VAL A 44 -21.10 -6.68 1.01
C VAL A 44 -20.19 -5.45 0.96
N VAL A 45 -20.41 -4.59 -0.04
CA VAL A 45 -19.66 -3.33 -0.24
C VAL A 45 -19.87 -2.40 0.96
N SER A 46 -21.12 -2.18 1.38
CA SER A 46 -21.44 -1.37 2.55
C SER A 46 -20.84 -1.93 3.83
N HIS A 47 -20.86 -3.26 4.05
CA HIS A 47 -20.26 -3.87 5.24
C HIS A 47 -18.73 -3.74 5.28
N ARG A 48 -18.06 -3.89 4.14
CA ARG A 48 -16.60 -3.70 4.04
C ARG A 48 -16.22 -2.26 4.35
N LEU A 49 -16.90 -1.31 3.73
CA LEU A 49 -16.66 0.11 3.95
C LEU A 49 -16.96 0.50 5.41
N LEU A 50 -18.10 0.06 5.95
CA LEU A 50 -18.49 0.28 7.35
C LEU A 50 -17.41 -0.20 8.31
N ARG A 51 -16.89 -1.42 8.11
CA ARG A 51 -15.84 -1.99 8.97
C ARG A 51 -14.55 -1.16 8.93
N GLU A 52 -14.15 -0.70 7.76
CA GLU A 52 -12.90 0.04 7.59
C GLU A 52 -13.02 1.46 8.17
N LEU A 53 -14.15 2.13 7.98
CA LEU A 53 -14.43 3.43 8.59
C LEU A 53 -14.52 3.33 10.13
N ARG A 54 -15.13 2.27 10.67
CA ARG A 54 -15.11 2.00 12.11
C ARG A 54 -13.72 1.69 12.63
N LEU A 55 -12.88 1.01 11.86
CA LEU A 55 -11.50 0.75 12.25
C LEU A 55 -10.65 2.05 12.32
N VAL A 56 -11.02 3.09 11.56
CA VAL A 56 -10.42 4.44 11.73
C VAL A 56 -10.79 5.06 13.08
N GLY A 57 -11.87 4.62 13.71
CA GLY A 57 -12.39 5.16 14.97
C GLY A 57 -13.60 6.07 14.78
N TRP A 58 -14.16 6.15 13.57
CA TRP A 58 -15.35 6.96 13.31
C TRP A 58 -16.62 6.28 13.76
N ASP A 59 -17.59 7.10 14.19
CA ASP A 59 -18.97 6.70 14.32
C ASP A 59 -19.62 6.63 12.95
N VAL A 60 -20.18 5.46 12.63
CA VAL A 60 -20.77 5.19 11.32
C VAL A 60 -22.07 4.43 11.46
N VAL A 61 -23.12 5.03 10.90
CA VAL A 61 -24.51 4.56 10.98
C VAL A 61 -25.05 4.28 9.58
N PRO A 62 -25.63 3.09 9.32
CA PRO A 62 -26.36 2.83 8.08
C PRO A 62 -27.65 3.67 8.01
N ASP A 63 -27.96 4.25 6.85
CA ASP A 63 -29.15 5.08 6.61
C ASP A 63 -29.73 4.79 5.22
N GLY A 64 -30.81 4.01 5.13
CA GLY A 64 -31.54 3.82 3.87
C GLY A 64 -30.73 3.25 2.68
N GLY A 65 -29.60 2.60 2.93
CA GLY A 65 -28.66 2.13 1.89
C GLY A 65 -27.34 2.91 1.83
N ASP A 66 -27.30 4.08 2.46
CA ASP A 66 -26.12 4.93 2.62
C ASP A 66 -25.40 4.64 3.94
N LEU A 67 -24.21 5.22 4.10
CA LEU A 67 -23.49 5.29 5.37
C LEU A 67 -23.33 6.75 5.81
N LEU A 68 -23.67 7.05 7.06
CA LEU A 68 -23.43 8.35 7.68
C LEU A 68 -22.20 8.26 8.58
N VAL A 69 -21.19 9.09 8.33
CA VAL A 69 -19.98 9.22 9.14
C VAL A 69 -20.11 10.49 9.98
N LEU A 70 -20.33 10.34 11.29
CA LEU A 70 -20.80 11.43 12.15
C LEU A 70 -19.70 12.07 13.02
N GLY A 71 -18.50 11.48 13.05
CA GLY A 71 -17.38 11.97 13.85
C GLY A 71 -16.65 10.85 14.58
N TRP A 72 -15.96 11.17 15.68
CA TRP A 72 -15.20 10.19 16.47
C TRP A 72 -16.11 9.41 17.43
N SER A 73 -15.87 8.10 17.55
CA SER A 73 -16.55 7.20 18.49
C SER A 73 -15.56 6.59 19.48
N ALA A 74 -15.86 6.69 20.78
CA ALA A 74 -15.00 6.12 21.83
C ALA A 74 -14.91 4.59 21.71
N ALA A 75 -16.01 3.92 21.36
CA ALA A 75 -16.04 2.48 21.17
C ALA A 75 -15.16 2.05 19.98
N ASN A 76 -15.28 2.76 18.86
CA ASN A 76 -14.52 2.44 17.65
C ASN A 76 -13.04 2.81 17.78
N LEU A 77 -12.70 3.89 18.49
CA LEU A 77 -11.32 4.21 18.84
C LEU A 77 -10.72 3.17 19.77
N THR A 78 -11.46 2.69 20.77
CA THR A 78 -11.00 1.60 21.65
C THR A 78 -10.74 0.31 20.86
N TYR A 79 -11.63 -0.02 19.93
CA TYR A 79 -11.43 -1.14 19.00
C TYR A 79 -10.16 -0.96 18.15
N ARG A 80 -9.93 0.26 17.64
CA ARG A 80 -8.70 0.60 16.89
C ARG A 80 -7.45 0.41 17.75
N LEU A 81 -7.44 0.89 18.99
CA LEU A 81 -6.31 0.73 19.91
C LEU A 81 -5.97 -0.75 20.13
N ASN A 82 -6.98 -1.59 20.34
CA ASN A 82 -6.78 -3.03 20.49
C ASN A 82 -6.23 -3.66 19.20
N THR A 83 -6.74 -3.25 18.04
CA THR A 83 -6.25 -3.72 16.74
C THR A 83 -4.79 -3.31 16.49
N LEU A 84 -4.40 -2.09 16.88
CA LEU A 84 -3.03 -1.61 16.80
C LEU A 84 -2.10 -2.35 17.76
N ARG A 85 -2.53 -2.62 19.00
CA ARG A 85 -1.75 -3.43 19.96
C ARG A 85 -1.48 -4.84 19.45
N VAL A 86 -2.49 -5.48 18.87
CA VAL A 86 -2.34 -6.79 18.22
C VAL A 86 -1.34 -6.71 17.06
N ALA A 87 -1.39 -5.63 16.28
CA ALA A 87 -0.44 -5.42 15.20
C ALA A 87 1.00 -5.25 15.71
N VAL A 88 1.22 -4.47 16.78
CA VAL A 88 2.53 -4.33 17.42
C VAL A 88 3.07 -5.70 17.85
N GLY A 89 2.25 -6.51 18.51
CA GLY A 89 2.65 -7.87 18.91
C GLY A 89 2.99 -8.77 17.71
N GLY A 90 2.19 -8.69 16.65
CA GLY A 90 2.40 -9.47 15.42
C GLY A 90 3.57 -9.01 14.53
N LEU A 91 4.10 -7.80 14.75
CA LEU A 91 5.25 -7.22 14.04
C LEU A 91 6.52 -7.22 14.91
N SER A 92 6.59 -8.11 15.91
CA SER A 92 7.74 -8.22 16.81
C SER A 92 8.95 -8.90 16.15
N ASP A 93 8.73 -9.70 15.11
CA ASP A 93 9.76 -10.43 14.37
C ASP A 93 9.53 -10.37 12.86
N CYS A 94 10.62 -10.30 12.11
CA CYS A 94 10.66 -10.15 10.66
C CYS A 94 10.68 -11.49 9.89
N VAL A 95 10.86 -12.64 10.55
CA VAL A 95 11.08 -13.95 9.87
C VAL A 95 10.05 -14.22 8.77
N ARG A 96 8.75 -14.03 9.06
CA ARG A 96 7.69 -14.29 8.07
C ARG A 96 7.72 -13.32 6.89
N THR A 97 8.12 -12.06 7.13
CA THR A 97 8.23 -11.06 6.06
C THR A 97 9.45 -11.32 5.20
N VAL A 98 10.57 -11.70 5.80
CA VAL A 98 11.80 -12.08 5.08
C VAL A 98 11.54 -13.30 4.19
N ALA A 99 10.93 -14.36 4.73
CA ALA A 99 10.59 -15.54 3.94
C ALA A 99 9.65 -15.23 2.76
N ALA A 100 8.66 -14.36 2.96
CA ALA A 100 7.79 -13.90 1.87
C ALA A 100 8.56 -13.08 0.83
N ALA A 101 9.50 -12.24 1.27
CA ALA A 101 10.35 -11.44 0.38
C ALA A 101 11.23 -12.32 -0.50
N GLN A 102 11.84 -13.36 0.07
CA GLN A 102 12.67 -14.33 -0.66
C GLN A 102 11.85 -15.08 -1.71
N ALA A 103 10.71 -15.66 -1.31
CA ALA A 103 9.84 -16.39 -2.23
C ALA A 103 9.33 -15.50 -3.38
N ALA A 104 8.96 -14.25 -3.09
CA ALA A 104 8.57 -13.29 -4.11
C ALA A 104 9.73 -12.91 -5.04
N ALA A 105 10.94 -12.73 -4.49
CA ALA A 105 12.13 -12.42 -5.27
C ALA A 105 12.53 -13.56 -6.21
N GLU A 106 12.57 -14.79 -5.71
CA GLU A 106 12.83 -16.00 -6.49
C GLU A 106 11.80 -16.17 -7.61
N SER A 107 10.51 -16.02 -7.29
CA SER A 107 9.45 -16.09 -8.30
C SER A 107 9.58 -15.00 -9.36
N TYR A 108 10.00 -13.79 -8.99
CA TYR A 108 10.19 -12.68 -9.92
C TYR A 108 11.36 -12.94 -10.85
N LEU A 109 12.50 -13.41 -10.32
CA LEU A 109 13.69 -13.74 -11.11
C LEU A 109 13.48 -14.95 -12.02
N ALA A 110 12.69 -15.93 -11.59
CA ALA A 110 12.28 -17.05 -12.45
C ALA A 110 11.49 -16.57 -13.67
N ALA A 111 10.64 -15.54 -13.51
CA ALA A 111 9.88 -14.95 -14.60
C ALA A 111 10.71 -13.97 -15.45
N LEU A 112 11.65 -13.24 -14.83
CA LEU A 112 12.49 -12.22 -15.45
C LEU A 112 13.96 -12.40 -15.04
N PRO A 113 14.70 -13.35 -15.66
CA PRO A 113 16.06 -13.71 -15.22
C PRO A 113 17.11 -12.61 -15.33
N HIS A 114 16.82 -11.56 -16.12
CA HIS A 114 17.73 -10.44 -16.37
C HIS A 114 17.24 -9.13 -15.72
N ALA A 115 16.31 -9.21 -14.78
CA ALA A 115 15.80 -8.03 -14.07
C ALA A 115 16.92 -7.31 -13.32
N ALA A 116 16.90 -5.97 -13.36
CA ALA A 116 17.81 -5.18 -12.57
C ALA A 116 17.48 -5.30 -11.07
N GLN A 117 18.50 -5.19 -10.20
CA GLN A 117 18.31 -5.29 -8.76
C GLN A 117 17.25 -4.30 -8.24
N ASP A 118 17.29 -3.05 -8.72
CA ASP A 118 16.36 -2.01 -8.28
C ASP A 118 14.91 -2.28 -8.72
N GLU A 119 14.71 -2.92 -9.89
CA GLU A 119 13.40 -3.34 -10.37
C GLU A 119 12.82 -4.45 -9.47
N LEU A 120 13.65 -5.46 -9.16
CA LEU A 120 13.30 -6.55 -8.25
C LEU A 120 12.92 -6.01 -6.87
N VAL A 121 13.79 -5.18 -6.27
CA VAL A 121 13.56 -4.59 -4.95
C VAL A 121 12.27 -3.78 -4.94
N THR A 122 12.03 -2.96 -5.96
CA THR A 122 10.81 -2.15 -6.07
C THR A 122 9.56 -3.02 -6.20
N ALA A 123 9.60 -4.06 -7.04
CA ALA A 123 8.46 -4.95 -7.27
C ALA A 123 8.08 -5.74 -6.01
N VAL A 124 9.07 -6.41 -5.38
CA VAL A 124 8.83 -7.21 -4.18
C VAL A 124 8.43 -6.32 -3.00
N ARG A 125 9.07 -5.16 -2.83
CA ARG A 125 8.68 -4.20 -1.79
C ARG A 125 7.23 -3.75 -1.95
N THR A 126 6.81 -3.43 -3.18
CA THR A 126 5.42 -3.04 -3.46
C THR A 126 4.46 -4.16 -3.08
N GLN A 127 4.77 -5.41 -3.43
CA GLN A 127 3.97 -6.58 -3.07
C GLN A 127 3.89 -6.76 -1.54
N LEU A 128 5.00 -6.63 -0.82
CA LEU A 128 5.01 -6.75 0.65
C LEU A 128 4.15 -5.65 1.31
N GLU A 129 4.23 -4.41 0.84
CA GLU A 129 3.43 -3.30 1.34
C GLU A 129 1.92 -3.50 1.07
N THR A 130 1.54 -4.15 -0.03
CA THR A 130 0.13 -4.40 -0.37
C THR A 130 -0.45 -5.64 0.32
N GLU A 131 0.30 -6.73 0.39
CA GLU A 131 -0.21 -8.05 0.81
C GLU A 131 0.10 -8.39 2.27
N HIS A 132 1.26 -7.96 2.79
CA HIS A 132 1.75 -8.38 4.10
C HIS A 132 1.72 -7.25 5.14
N LEU A 133 1.98 -6.01 4.72
CA LEU A 133 2.10 -4.85 5.59
C LEU A 133 0.99 -3.83 5.32
N ARG A 134 -0.24 -4.14 5.74
CA ARG A 134 -1.43 -3.31 5.50
C ARG A 134 -1.43 -1.91 6.16
N TRP A 135 -0.60 -1.69 7.17
CA TRP A 135 -0.67 -0.46 8.00
C TRP A 135 -0.09 0.80 7.36
N PRO A 136 1.06 0.75 6.65
CA PRO A 136 1.56 1.87 5.85
C PRO A 136 0.51 2.50 4.94
N VAL A 137 -0.26 1.69 4.19
CA VAL A 137 -1.34 2.20 3.33
C VAL A 137 -2.42 2.89 4.17
N ARG A 138 -2.90 2.23 5.23
CA ARG A 138 -3.94 2.77 6.12
C ARG A 138 -3.53 4.07 6.82
N ALA A 139 -2.26 4.22 7.18
CA ALA A 139 -1.78 5.46 7.79
C ALA A 139 -1.75 6.62 6.78
N ARG A 140 -1.33 6.37 5.54
CA ARG A 140 -1.35 7.36 4.46
C ARG A 140 -2.76 7.84 4.12
N GLU A 141 -3.77 6.99 4.26
CA GLU A 141 -5.17 7.38 4.08
C GLU A 141 -5.60 8.44 5.09
N LEU A 142 -5.07 8.39 6.31
CA LEU A 142 -5.38 9.33 7.39
C LEU A 142 -4.45 10.55 7.41
N ALA A 143 -3.45 10.61 6.53
CA ALA A 143 -2.50 11.71 6.48
C ALA A 143 -3.23 13.04 6.18
N GLY A 144 -2.96 14.04 7.01
CA GLY A 144 -3.58 15.36 6.92
C GLY A 144 -4.97 15.47 7.58
N LEU A 145 -5.57 14.37 8.04
CA LEU A 145 -6.82 14.43 8.79
C LEU A 145 -6.59 15.01 10.19
N GLU A 146 -7.39 16.01 10.56
CA GLU A 146 -7.40 16.51 11.93
C GLU A 146 -8.01 15.46 12.87
N ARG A 147 -7.20 15.01 13.84
CA ARG A 147 -7.55 13.96 14.80
C ARG A 147 -7.58 14.53 16.22
N THR A 148 -8.46 15.50 16.42
CA THR A 148 -8.67 16.22 17.68
C THR A 148 -10.13 16.07 18.14
N SER A 149 -10.38 16.32 19.42
CA SER A 149 -11.72 16.41 19.97
C SER A 149 -11.72 17.29 21.22
N ALA A 150 -12.77 18.10 21.39
CA ALA A 150 -12.98 18.84 22.64
C ALA A 150 -13.40 17.93 23.81
N LYS A 151 -13.84 16.69 23.53
CA LYS A 151 -14.21 15.72 24.57
C LYS A 151 -12.94 15.04 25.11
N PRO A 152 -12.62 15.15 26.42
CA PRO A 152 -11.35 14.67 26.96
C PRO A 152 -11.06 13.19 26.68
N LEU A 153 -12.08 12.33 26.82
CA LEU A 153 -11.94 10.89 26.52
C LEU A 153 -11.56 10.64 25.06
N LEU A 154 -12.20 11.31 24.10
CA LEU A 154 -11.90 11.14 22.68
C LEU A 154 -10.52 11.70 22.35
N ALA A 155 -10.13 12.84 22.92
CA ALA A 155 -8.80 13.41 22.75
C ALA A 155 -7.70 12.42 23.18
N ALA A 156 -7.83 11.84 24.38
CA ALA A 156 -6.88 10.85 24.90
C ALA A 156 -6.82 9.57 24.03
N LEU A 157 -7.96 9.08 23.54
CA LEU A 157 -8.00 7.91 22.65
C LEU A 157 -7.36 8.19 21.29
N LEU A 158 -7.55 9.39 20.73
CA LEU A 158 -6.95 9.81 19.46
C LEU A 158 -5.44 9.99 19.58
N GLU A 159 -4.97 10.58 20.68
CA GLU A 159 -3.55 10.66 21.01
C GLU A 159 -2.92 9.27 21.13
N ARG A 160 -3.52 8.39 21.93
CA ARG A 160 -3.00 7.02 22.09
C ARG A 160 -3.02 6.23 20.78
N SER A 161 -3.97 6.49 19.89
CA SER A 161 -4.01 5.88 18.57
C SER A 161 -2.83 6.33 17.72
N ARG A 162 -2.48 7.62 17.76
CA ARG A 162 -1.33 8.17 17.03
C ARG A 162 -0.02 7.52 17.49
N GLU A 163 0.20 7.43 18.79
CA GLU A 163 1.40 6.80 19.36
C GLU A 163 1.57 5.34 18.91
N LEU A 164 0.48 4.56 18.95
CA LEU A 164 0.52 3.16 18.51
C LEU A 164 0.67 3.03 16.99
N GLU A 165 0.09 3.94 16.21
CA GLU A 165 0.30 3.98 14.76
C GLU A 165 1.76 4.26 14.42
N ASP A 166 2.39 5.24 15.08
CA ASP A 166 3.80 5.56 14.87
C ASP A 166 4.69 4.36 15.22
N GLN A 167 4.36 3.64 16.30
CA GLN A 167 5.04 2.40 16.67
C GLN A 167 4.87 1.32 15.59
N VAL A 168 3.65 1.09 15.11
CA VAL A 168 3.37 0.11 14.04
C VAL A 168 4.11 0.48 12.75
N LEU A 169 4.13 1.76 12.37
CA LEU A 169 4.83 2.22 11.17
C LEU A 169 6.36 2.09 11.31
N ALA A 170 6.91 2.34 12.49
CA ALA A 170 8.32 2.08 12.76
C ALA A 170 8.66 0.58 12.61
N LEU A 171 7.80 -0.31 13.11
CA LEU A 171 7.98 -1.75 12.93
C LEU A 171 7.85 -2.15 11.45
N CYS A 172 6.85 -1.65 10.72
CA CYS A 172 6.73 -1.92 9.28
C CYS A 172 7.97 -1.47 8.50
N ARG A 173 8.60 -0.35 8.85
CA ARG A 173 9.88 0.06 8.23
C ARG A 173 11.00 -0.94 8.47
N LYS A 174 11.17 -1.41 9.71
CA LYS A 174 12.16 -2.47 10.03
C LYS A 174 11.94 -3.75 9.22
N HIS A 175 10.68 -4.16 9.07
CA HIS A 175 10.32 -5.31 8.24
C HIS A 175 10.71 -5.11 6.77
N LEU A 176 10.50 -3.92 6.22
CA LEU A 176 10.88 -3.59 4.84
C LEU A 176 12.40 -3.53 4.66
N GLU A 177 13.14 -2.97 5.62
CA GLU A 177 14.61 -2.94 5.61
C GLU A 177 15.20 -4.37 5.66
N ALA A 178 14.64 -5.24 6.50
CA ALA A 178 15.04 -6.64 6.58
C ALA A 178 14.73 -7.40 5.28
N ALA A 179 13.54 -7.19 4.71
CA ALA A 179 13.15 -7.77 3.43
C ALA A 179 14.07 -7.29 2.30
N GLU A 180 14.38 -6.00 2.22
CA GLU A 180 15.28 -5.45 1.20
C GLU A 180 16.66 -6.08 1.26
N THR A 181 17.22 -6.23 2.46
CA THR A 181 18.51 -6.92 2.67
C THR A 181 18.46 -8.35 2.12
N SER A 182 17.36 -9.06 2.39
CA SER A 182 17.18 -10.43 1.92
C SER A 182 16.98 -10.53 0.41
N ILE A 183 16.26 -9.59 -0.21
CA ILE A 183 16.04 -9.55 -1.66
C ILE A 183 17.38 -9.33 -2.38
N ARG A 184 18.22 -8.43 -1.86
CA ARG A 184 19.55 -8.16 -2.42
C ARG A 184 20.46 -9.38 -2.34
N ALA A 185 20.36 -10.18 -1.28
CA ALA A 185 21.09 -11.44 -1.17
C ALA A 185 20.64 -12.46 -2.23
N VAL A 186 19.32 -12.67 -2.38
CA VAL A 186 18.76 -13.56 -3.42
C VAL A 186 19.20 -13.13 -4.83
N TRP A 187 19.21 -11.83 -5.11
CA TRP A 187 19.69 -11.31 -6.40
C TRP A 187 21.18 -11.57 -6.62
N ALA A 188 22.01 -11.41 -5.60
CA ALA A 188 23.45 -11.66 -5.70
C ALA A 188 23.72 -13.14 -6.02
N ASP A 189 23.07 -14.05 -5.30
CA ASP A 189 23.16 -15.50 -5.55
C ASP A 189 22.72 -15.85 -6.98
N HIS A 190 21.63 -15.26 -7.47
CA HIS A 190 21.15 -15.46 -8.85
C HIS A 190 22.12 -14.99 -9.93
N VAL A 191 22.85 -13.89 -9.69
CA VAL A 191 23.85 -13.37 -10.64
C VAL A 191 25.12 -14.22 -10.61
N GLU A 192 25.52 -14.75 -9.45
CA GLU A 192 26.65 -15.68 -9.33
C GLU A 192 26.37 -17.00 -10.06
N ASP A 193 25.13 -17.48 -10.01
CA ASP A 193 24.68 -18.69 -10.71
C ASP A 193 24.41 -18.50 -12.22
N ALA A 194 24.44 -17.26 -12.71
CA ALA A 194 24.21 -16.99 -14.12
C ALA A 194 25.36 -17.57 -14.98
N PRO A 195 25.07 -18.45 -15.97
CA PRO A 195 26.11 -19.01 -16.82
C PRO A 195 26.87 -17.87 -17.51
N ALA A 196 28.19 -17.92 -17.45
CA ALA A 196 29.05 -16.95 -18.12
C ALA A 196 28.56 -16.75 -19.56
N PRO A 197 28.45 -15.50 -20.06
CA PRO A 197 28.01 -15.25 -21.42
C PRO A 197 28.89 -16.06 -22.35
N ASP A 198 28.28 -16.92 -23.17
CA ASP A 198 28.97 -17.86 -24.02
C ASP A 198 29.87 -17.06 -24.99
N LEU A 199 31.15 -16.93 -24.65
CA LEU A 199 32.18 -16.20 -25.42
C LEU A 199 32.35 -16.75 -26.84
N ARG A 200 31.67 -17.85 -27.17
CA ARG A 200 31.61 -18.45 -28.51
C ARG A 200 30.92 -17.57 -29.54
N TYR A 201 30.10 -16.59 -29.15
CA TYR A 201 29.50 -15.66 -30.12
C TYR A 201 30.42 -14.48 -30.51
N THR A 202 31.49 -14.21 -29.76
CA THR A 202 32.45 -13.15 -30.08
C THR A 202 33.57 -13.61 -31.03
N ALA A 203 33.71 -14.92 -31.26
CA ALA A 203 34.76 -15.51 -32.10
C ALA A 203 34.35 -15.74 -33.58
N MET A 204 33.07 -15.57 -33.94
CA MET A 204 32.65 -15.56 -35.34
C MET A 204 32.58 -14.12 -35.83
N GLY A 205 33.63 -13.68 -36.52
CA GLY A 205 33.79 -12.32 -37.05
C GLY A 205 32.63 -11.87 -37.93
N VAL A 206 31.62 -11.24 -37.33
CA VAL A 206 30.64 -10.44 -38.03
C VAL A 206 31.28 -9.07 -38.29
N PRO A 207 31.56 -8.69 -39.54
CA PRO A 207 32.15 -7.39 -39.84
C PRO A 207 31.18 -6.27 -39.45
N ALA A 208 31.73 -5.22 -38.85
CA ALA A 208 30.99 -4.03 -38.46
C ALA A 208 30.17 -3.45 -39.63
N PRO A 209 28.94 -2.94 -39.38
CA PRO A 209 28.17 -2.26 -40.41
C PRO A 209 28.96 -1.04 -40.90
N ARG A 210 29.20 -0.99 -42.21
CA ARG A 210 29.87 0.14 -42.86
C ARG A 210 29.12 1.43 -42.54
N SER A 211 29.85 2.43 -42.05
CA SER A 211 29.34 3.78 -41.81
C SER A 211 28.63 4.32 -43.07
N PRO A 212 27.49 5.00 -42.94
CA PRO A 212 26.82 5.62 -44.07
C PRO A 212 27.72 6.71 -44.68
N MET A 213 27.92 6.61 -46.00
CA MET A 213 28.58 7.63 -46.82
C MET A 213 27.95 8.99 -46.57
N GLN A 214 28.77 9.99 -46.21
CA GLN A 214 28.38 11.38 -46.25
C GLN A 214 28.12 11.82 -47.70
N PRO A 215 27.07 12.62 -47.97
CA PRO A 215 26.81 13.15 -49.29
C PRO A 215 27.87 14.20 -49.65
N ILE A 216 28.55 13.96 -50.77
CA ILE A 216 29.44 14.93 -51.42
C ILE A 216 28.57 16.11 -51.87
N GLY A 217 28.92 17.31 -51.39
CA GLY A 217 28.27 18.55 -51.79
C GLY A 217 28.39 18.79 -53.30
N ARG A 218 27.34 19.33 -53.90
CA ARG A 218 27.42 20.06 -55.16
C ARG A 218 27.12 21.54 -54.89
N ALA A 219 28.13 22.34 -55.16
CA ALA A 219 28.01 23.78 -55.35
C ALA A 219 27.45 24.06 -56.76
N SER A 220 26.79 25.23 -56.86
CA SER A 220 26.26 25.95 -58.03
C SER A 220 24.75 25.87 -58.19
#